data_AF-A0A2Z5GAH5-F1
#
_entry.id   AF-A0A2Z5GAH5-F1
#
_cell.length_a   1.000
_cell.length_b   1.000
_cell.length_c   1.000
_cell.angle_alpha   90.00
_cell.angle_beta   90.00
_cell.angle_gamma   90.00
#
_symmetry.space_group_name_H-M   'P 1'
#
loop_
_entity.id
_entity.type
_entity.pdbx_description
1 polymer ?
#
loop_
_entity_poly.entity_id
_entity_poly.type
_entity_poly.pdbx_seq_one_letter_code
_entity_poly.pdbx_strand_id
1 'polypeptide(L)'
;MYEIAQNELDHVRFLRSALGADAVERPNLDLMNSFNAAAMAAGIGASFNPFASYETLLVGAFVFEDVGVTAYHGAAGLLSNTTTGKTYLAAAASIMAVEAYHAAEIRVLLIADSIATGTSTASMLTPNNAYVNYANQISTLRASLGGGNETPLTALPPYAIPFVATAYTPASSIVAADTMNSIAFSRTTDQVLHIVYATASGAGVKGGGFYPDGMNGNISVTNS
;
A
#
# COMPACT_ATOMS: atom_id res chain seq x y z
N MET A 1 -10.60 -8.07 -7.33
CA MET A 1 -11.34 -7.22 -6.35
C MET A 1 -12.24 -7.98 -5.37
N TYR A 2 -13.17 -8.85 -5.78
CA TYR A 2 -14.02 -9.60 -4.82
C TYR A 2 -13.19 -10.51 -3.89
N GLU A 3 -12.25 -11.27 -4.45
CA GLU A 3 -11.37 -12.15 -3.69
C GLU A 3 -10.53 -11.39 -2.67
N ILE A 4 -9.86 -10.31 -3.11
CA ILE A 4 -9.12 -9.38 -2.23
C ILE A 4 -10.00 -8.94 -1.06
N ALA A 5 -11.21 -8.41 -1.31
CA ALA A 5 -12.10 -7.96 -0.25
C ALA A 5 -12.50 -9.07 0.74
N GLN A 6 -12.66 -10.31 0.26
CA GLN A 6 -12.94 -11.45 1.12
C GLN A 6 -11.72 -11.85 1.95
N ASN A 7 -10.52 -11.81 1.37
CA ASN A 7 -9.27 -12.06 2.07
C ASN A 7 -9.03 -11.01 3.17
N GLU A 8 -9.26 -9.72 2.90
CA GLU A 8 -9.17 -8.66 3.91
C GLU A 8 -10.14 -8.87 5.08
N LEU A 9 -11.38 -9.26 4.78
CA LEU A 9 -12.37 -9.60 5.81
C LEU A 9 -11.91 -10.79 6.66
N ASP A 10 -11.32 -11.80 6.03
CA ASP A 10 -10.87 -13.00 6.72
C ASP A 10 -9.58 -12.74 7.52
N HIS A 11 -8.68 -11.86 7.06
CA HIS A 11 -7.56 -11.34 7.86
C HIS A 11 -8.06 -10.68 9.16
N VAL A 12 -9.05 -9.79 9.05
CA VAL A 12 -9.66 -9.14 10.23
C VAL A 12 -10.30 -10.17 11.16
N ARG A 13 -11.08 -11.12 10.64
CA ARG A 13 -11.70 -12.18 11.45
C ARG A 13 -10.68 -13.04 12.16
N PHE A 14 -9.62 -13.43 11.45
CA PHE A 14 -8.51 -14.20 12.01
C PHE A 14 -7.85 -13.46 13.18
N LEU A 15 -7.46 -12.20 12.97
CA LEU A 15 -6.82 -11.38 14.02
C LEU A 15 -7.74 -11.17 15.22
N ARG A 16 -9.02 -10.87 14.99
CA ARG A 16 -10.01 -10.72 16.07
C ARG A 16 -10.20 -12.01 16.86
N SER A 17 -10.24 -13.16 16.18
CA SER A 17 -10.32 -14.46 16.84
C SER A 17 -9.06 -14.75 17.68
N ALA A 18 -7.88 -14.38 17.19
CA ALA A 18 -6.62 -14.59 17.90
C ALA A 18 -6.49 -13.68 19.14
N LEU A 19 -6.99 -12.44 19.05
CA LEU A 19 -6.94 -11.45 20.14
C LEU A 19 -8.05 -11.66 21.19
N GLY A 20 -9.18 -12.24 20.82
CA GLY A 20 -10.29 -12.51 21.74
C GLY A 20 -10.78 -11.24 22.43
N ALA A 21 -10.70 -11.20 23.76
CA ALA A 21 -11.11 -10.03 24.56
C ALA A 21 -10.18 -8.82 24.38
N ASP A 22 -8.94 -9.03 23.93
CA ASP A 22 -7.98 -7.95 23.66
C ASP A 22 -8.18 -7.33 22.26
N ALA A 23 -9.15 -7.83 21.48
CA ALA A 23 -9.44 -7.30 20.16
C ALA A 23 -9.96 -5.86 20.26
N VAL A 24 -9.23 -4.93 19.65
CA VAL A 24 -9.60 -3.51 19.59
C VAL A 24 -10.84 -3.32 18.71
N GLU A 25 -11.73 -2.40 19.11
CA GLU A 25 -12.88 -2.00 18.29
C GLU A 25 -12.42 -1.28 17.02
N ARG A 26 -13.13 -1.49 15.91
CA ARG A 26 -12.84 -0.82 14.64
C ARG A 26 -12.92 0.70 14.85
N PRO A 27 -11.86 1.46 14.53
CA PRO A 27 -11.90 2.92 14.56
C PRO A 27 -12.97 3.52 13.65
N ASN A 28 -13.31 4.79 13.87
CA ASN A 28 -14.11 5.54 12.93
C ASN A 28 -13.33 5.73 11.61
N LEU A 29 -13.96 5.42 10.48
CA LEU A 29 -13.35 5.47 9.15
C LEU A 29 -14.03 6.54 8.31
N ASP A 30 -13.24 7.42 7.70
CA ASP A 30 -13.71 8.33 6.67
C ASP A 30 -13.14 7.90 5.31
N LEU A 31 -13.98 7.29 4.48
CA LEU A 31 -13.61 6.87 3.12
C LEU A 31 -14.16 7.83 2.05
N MET A 32 -14.76 8.96 2.41
CA MET A 32 -15.28 9.91 1.44
C MET A 32 -14.39 11.16 1.39
N ASN A 33 -14.18 11.83 2.53
CA ASN A 33 -13.38 13.05 2.55
C ASN A 33 -11.88 12.75 2.46
N SER A 34 -11.44 11.63 3.02
CA SER A 34 -10.02 11.28 3.08
C SER A 34 -9.41 10.99 1.72
N PHE A 35 -10.16 10.38 0.80
CA PHE A 35 -9.69 10.19 -0.57
C PHE A 35 -9.58 11.52 -1.32
N ASN A 36 -10.50 12.46 -1.10
CA ASN A 36 -10.37 13.81 -1.66
C ASN A 36 -9.15 14.54 -1.08
N ALA A 37 -8.91 14.44 0.23
CA ALA A 37 -7.75 15.05 0.88
C ALA A 37 -6.43 14.44 0.39
N ALA A 38 -6.36 13.11 0.29
CA ALA A 38 -5.20 12.39 -0.25
C ALA A 38 -4.94 12.76 -1.72
N ALA A 39 -5.99 12.83 -2.54
CA ALA A 39 -5.88 13.25 -3.93
C ALA A 39 -5.38 14.68 -4.08
N MET A 40 -5.86 15.61 -3.24
CA MET A 40 -5.38 16.98 -3.21
C MET A 40 -3.91 17.05 -2.82
N ALA A 41 -3.52 16.33 -1.76
CA ALA A 41 -2.13 16.27 -1.28
C ALA A 41 -1.18 15.63 -2.30
N ALA A 42 -1.65 14.65 -3.07
CA ALA A 42 -0.88 13.99 -4.12
C ALA A 42 -0.81 14.79 -5.43
N GLY A 43 -1.58 15.89 -5.55
CA GLY A 43 -1.68 16.68 -6.78
C GLY A 43 -2.52 16.02 -7.89
N ILE A 44 -3.40 15.09 -7.54
CA ILE A 44 -4.37 14.46 -8.47
C ILE A 44 -5.51 15.44 -8.78
N GLY A 45 -5.98 16.18 -7.78
CA GLY A 45 -7.08 17.13 -7.90
C GLY A 45 -7.87 17.27 -6.60
N ALA A 46 -8.88 18.15 -6.60
CA ALA A 46 -9.68 18.43 -5.40
C ALA A 46 -10.68 17.31 -5.02
N SER A 47 -10.96 16.39 -5.95
CA SER A 47 -11.91 15.30 -5.75
C SER A 47 -11.42 14.01 -6.38
N PHE A 48 -11.55 12.90 -5.64
CA PHE A 48 -11.29 11.56 -6.12
C PHE A 48 -12.24 10.59 -5.43
N ASN A 49 -13.07 9.90 -6.22
CA ASN A 49 -13.99 8.89 -5.71
C ASN A 49 -13.52 7.49 -6.16
N PRO A 50 -12.96 6.67 -5.26
CA PRO A 50 -12.51 5.33 -5.61
C PRO A 50 -13.67 4.36 -5.91
N PHE A 51 -14.92 4.72 -5.64
CA PHE A 51 -16.07 3.86 -5.86
C PHE A 51 -16.82 4.18 -7.17
N ALA A 52 -16.31 5.12 -7.97
CA ALA A 52 -16.98 5.58 -9.18
C ALA A 52 -16.84 4.59 -10.35
N SER A 53 -15.72 3.88 -10.42
CA SER A 53 -15.42 2.93 -11.50
C SER A 53 -14.44 1.85 -11.02
N TYR A 54 -14.23 0.83 -11.86
CA TYR A 54 -13.24 -0.20 -11.59
C TYR A 54 -11.82 0.38 -11.52
N GLU A 55 -11.45 1.28 -12.41
CA GLU A 55 -10.11 1.86 -12.51
C GLU A 55 -9.82 2.79 -11.32
N THR A 56 -10.80 3.59 -10.92
CA THR A 56 -10.68 4.42 -9.71
C THR A 56 -10.64 3.58 -8.45
N LEU A 57 -11.32 2.42 -8.43
CA LEU A 57 -11.21 1.45 -7.34
C LEU A 57 -9.81 0.86 -7.25
N LEU A 58 -9.14 0.57 -8.37
CA LEU A 58 -7.75 0.11 -8.37
C LEU A 58 -6.79 1.15 -7.78
N VAL A 59 -6.94 2.44 -8.15
CA VAL A 59 -6.15 3.52 -7.54
C VAL A 59 -6.46 3.67 -6.05
N GLY A 60 -7.72 3.52 -5.65
CA GLY A 60 -8.14 3.52 -4.25
C GLY A 60 -7.50 2.38 -3.44
N ALA A 61 -7.53 1.15 -3.98
CA ALA A 61 -6.86 0.00 -3.39
C ALA A 61 -5.34 0.21 -3.31
N PHE A 62 -4.74 0.76 -4.38
CA PHE A 62 -3.32 1.06 -4.43
C PHE A 62 -2.85 1.93 -3.27
N VAL A 63 -3.70 2.82 -2.71
CA VAL A 63 -3.37 3.62 -1.51
C VAL A 63 -2.95 2.73 -0.33
N PHE A 64 -3.56 1.55 -0.15
CA PHE A 64 -3.40 0.72 1.04
C PHE A 64 -2.57 -0.55 0.85
N GLU A 65 -2.68 -1.26 -0.28
CA GLU A 65 -2.11 -2.62 -0.39
C GLU A 65 -0.59 -2.66 -0.12
N ASP A 66 0.19 -1.72 -0.67
CA ASP A 66 1.63 -1.66 -0.39
C ASP A 66 1.92 -1.29 1.09
N VAL A 67 1.01 -0.54 1.73
CA VAL A 67 1.11 -0.21 3.16
C VAL A 67 0.90 -1.47 3.98
N GLY A 68 -0.06 -2.34 3.62
CA GLY A 68 -0.29 -3.63 4.27
C GLY A 68 0.97 -4.49 4.32
N VAL A 69 1.59 -4.75 3.15
CA VAL A 69 2.84 -5.52 3.03
C VAL A 69 3.94 -4.96 3.93
N THR A 70 4.20 -3.66 3.80
CA THR A 70 5.33 -3.00 4.47
C THR A 70 5.11 -2.80 5.97
N ALA A 71 3.85 -2.69 6.41
CA ALA A 71 3.48 -2.64 7.82
C ALA A 71 3.70 -3.99 8.50
N TYR A 72 3.26 -5.11 7.89
CA TYR A 72 3.53 -6.43 8.45
C TYR A 72 5.03 -6.76 8.48
N HIS A 73 5.75 -6.41 7.41
CA HIS A 73 7.20 -6.59 7.39
C HIS A 73 7.90 -5.79 8.50
N GLY A 74 7.53 -4.51 8.67
CA GLY A 74 8.09 -3.67 9.73
C GLY A 74 7.70 -4.10 11.16
N ALA A 75 6.48 -4.60 11.34
CA ALA A 75 6.00 -5.09 12.64
C ALA A 75 6.59 -6.46 13.04
N ALA A 76 7.12 -7.24 12.09
CA ALA A 76 7.65 -8.57 12.35
C ALA A 76 8.69 -8.59 13.49
N GLY A 77 9.56 -7.57 13.55
CA GLY A 77 10.59 -7.43 14.59
C GLY A 77 10.06 -7.07 15.98
N LEU A 78 8.79 -6.65 16.10
CA LEU A 78 8.15 -6.33 17.38
C LEU A 78 7.63 -7.57 18.10
N LEU A 79 7.54 -8.70 17.41
CA LEU A 79 7.06 -9.96 17.97
C LEU A 79 8.18 -10.64 18.79
N SER A 80 7.82 -11.18 19.96
CA SER A 80 8.81 -11.79 20.85
C SER A 80 9.42 -13.09 20.28
N ASN A 81 10.65 -13.42 20.66
CA ASN A 81 11.32 -14.68 20.27
C ASN A 81 10.86 -15.90 21.11
N THR A 82 9.68 -15.85 21.71
CA THR A 82 9.08 -16.97 22.45
C THR A 82 8.42 -17.95 21.48
N THR A 83 8.06 -19.16 21.94
CA THR A 83 7.30 -20.11 21.11
C THR A 83 6.02 -19.47 20.57
N THR A 84 5.27 -18.79 21.44
CA THR A 84 4.04 -18.06 21.05
C THR A 84 4.34 -16.92 20.09
N GLY A 85 5.38 -16.13 20.34
CA GLY A 85 5.76 -15.04 19.45
C GLY A 85 6.20 -15.52 18.06
N LYS A 86 6.84 -16.68 17.96
CA LYS A 86 7.14 -17.34 16.67
C LYS A 86 5.87 -17.82 15.96
N THR A 87 4.86 -18.30 16.70
CA THR A 87 3.54 -18.61 16.12
C THR A 87 2.89 -17.36 15.53
N TYR A 88 2.94 -16.22 16.23
CA TYR A 88 2.44 -14.96 15.71
C TYR A 88 3.24 -14.45 14.51
N LEU A 89 4.57 -14.63 14.53
CA LEU A 89 5.43 -14.25 13.42
C LEU A 89 5.09 -15.07 12.16
N ALA A 90 4.86 -16.37 12.30
CA ALA A 90 4.44 -17.22 11.20
C ALA A 90 3.07 -16.78 10.63
N ALA A 91 2.12 -16.44 11.50
CA ALA A 91 0.81 -15.92 11.07
C ALA A 91 0.93 -14.56 10.35
N ALA A 92 1.71 -13.62 10.90
CA ALA A 92 1.97 -12.32 10.30
C ALA A 92 2.67 -12.44 8.94
N ALA A 93 3.64 -13.34 8.81
CA ALA A 93 4.31 -13.63 7.55
C ALA A 93 3.35 -14.20 6.49
N SER A 94 2.41 -15.05 6.90
CA SER A 94 1.37 -15.57 6.00
C SER A 94 0.44 -14.46 5.50
N ILE A 95 -0.01 -13.55 6.38
CA ILE A 95 -0.84 -12.41 5.96
C ILE A 95 -0.03 -11.51 5.02
N MET A 96 1.20 -11.14 5.39
CA MET A 96 2.10 -10.36 4.53
C MET A 96 2.26 -10.96 3.13
N ALA A 97 2.32 -12.29 3.00
CA ALA A 97 2.40 -12.95 1.70
C ALA A 97 1.13 -12.77 0.86
N VAL A 98 -0.05 -12.82 1.48
CA VAL A 98 -1.34 -12.56 0.81
C VAL A 98 -1.44 -11.10 0.38
N GLU A 99 -1.11 -10.16 1.28
CA GLU A 99 -1.05 -8.72 0.96
C GLU A 99 -0.10 -8.45 -0.22
N ALA A 100 1.01 -9.19 -0.32
CA ALA A 100 1.94 -9.05 -1.44
C ALA A 100 1.33 -9.53 -2.77
N TYR A 101 0.50 -10.57 -2.76
CA TYR A 101 -0.28 -10.96 -3.95
C TYR A 101 -1.30 -9.89 -4.33
N HIS A 102 -2.02 -9.32 -3.36
CA HIS A 102 -2.96 -8.23 -3.61
C HIS A 102 -2.28 -7.01 -4.21
N ALA A 103 -1.19 -6.54 -3.58
CA ALA A 103 -0.43 -5.37 -4.04
C ALA A 103 0.12 -5.57 -5.47
N ALA A 104 0.68 -6.75 -5.76
CA ALA A 104 1.16 -7.09 -7.10
C ALA A 104 0.02 -7.15 -8.13
N GLU A 105 -1.13 -7.75 -7.79
CA GLU A 105 -2.30 -7.79 -8.66
C GLU A 105 -2.79 -6.38 -9.01
N ILE A 106 -2.99 -5.51 -8.01
CA ILE A 106 -3.42 -4.12 -8.22
C ILE A 106 -2.44 -3.38 -9.14
N ARG A 107 -1.13 -3.50 -8.90
CA ARG A 107 -0.10 -2.88 -9.73
C ARG A 107 -0.14 -3.37 -11.18
N VAL A 108 -0.27 -4.69 -11.38
CA VAL A 108 -0.40 -5.28 -12.72
C VAL A 108 -1.67 -4.80 -13.41
N LEU A 109 -2.81 -4.75 -12.72
CA LEU A 109 -4.08 -4.31 -13.28
C LEU A 109 -4.05 -2.83 -13.69
N LEU A 110 -3.45 -1.96 -12.88
CA LEU A 110 -3.24 -0.54 -13.23
C LEU A 110 -2.39 -0.38 -14.50
N ILE A 111 -1.32 -1.19 -14.62
CA ILE A 111 -0.47 -1.19 -15.82
C ILE A 111 -1.22 -1.78 -17.03
N ALA A 112 -1.94 -2.89 -16.87
CA ALA A 112 -2.68 -3.54 -17.94
C ALA A 112 -3.81 -2.66 -18.50
N ASP A 113 -4.56 -1.96 -17.65
CA ASP A 113 -5.59 -1.00 -18.06
C ASP A 113 -4.99 0.17 -18.88
N SER A 114 -3.77 0.59 -18.55
CA SER A 114 -3.01 1.58 -19.34
C SER A 114 -2.64 1.12 -20.75
N ILE A 115 -2.57 -0.19 -20.98
CA ILE A 115 -2.27 -0.78 -22.28
C ILE A 115 -3.54 -0.90 -23.13
N ALA A 116 -4.68 -1.22 -22.52
CA ALA A 116 -5.95 -1.45 -23.23
C ALA A 116 -6.59 -0.17 -23.81
N THR A 117 -6.28 1.00 -23.23
CA THR A 117 -6.90 2.29 -23.58
C THR A 117 -6.24 3.03 -24.76
N GLY A 118 -5.41 2.36 -25.57
CA GLY A 118 -4.98 2.85 -26.88
C GLY A 118 -3.68 3.67 -26.89
N THR A 119 -2.90 3.63 -25.82
CA THR A 119 -1.54 4.18 -25.79
C THR A 119 -0.65 3.34 -26.72
N SER A 120 -0.14 3.95 -27.80
CA SER A 120 0.66 3.26 -28.82
C SER A 120 1.87 2.54 -28.22
N THR A 121 2.42 1.53 -28.90
CA THR A 121 3.57 0.73 -28.44
C THR A 121 4.86 1.53 -28.22
N ALA A 122 4.94 2.79 -28.70
CA ALA A 122 6.01 3.74 -28.37
C ALA A 122 5.76 4.50 -27.05
N SER A 123 4.51 4.54 -26.58
CA SER A 123 4.04 5.05 -25.29
C SER A 123 4.01 3.97 -24.20
N MET A 124 4.76 2.87 -24.37
CA MET A 124 5.06 1.94 -23.27
C MET A 124 6.18 2.45 -22.37
N LEU A 125 6.78 3.59 -22.72
CA LEU A 125 7.83 4.29 -21.98
C LEU A 125 7.32 5.55 -21.25
N THR A 126 6.04 5.88 -21.39
CA THR A 126 5.39 7.00 -20.73
C THR A 126 4.08 6.50 -20.13
N PRO A 127 3.92 6.49 -18.80
CA PRO A 127 2.62 6.25 -18.16
C PRO A 127 1.65 7.35 -18.59
N ASN A 128 0.93 7.15 -19.69
CA ASN A 128 -0.01 8.12 -20.23
C ASN A 128 -1.48 7.71 -19.98
N ASN A 129 -1.71 6.76 -19.06
CA ASN A 129 -3.01 6.56 -18.43
C ASN A 129 -3.04 7.39 -17.13
N ALA A 130 -4.10 8.16 -16.96
CA ALA A 130 -4.35 8.97 -15.77
C ALA A 130 -4.24 8.17 -14.47
N TYR A 131 -4.67 6.91 -14.44
CA TYR A 131 -4.69 6.07 -13.24
C TYR A 131 -3.30 5.57 -12.82
N VAL A 132 -2.39 5.29 -13.77
CA VAL A 132 -0.99 5.00 -13.42
C VAL A 132 -0.30 6.26 -12.89
N ASN A 133 -0.60 7.43 -13.48
CA ASN A 133 -0.13 8.71 -12.96
C ASN A 133 -0.67 8.99 -11.55
N TYR A 134 -1.96 8.74 -11.31
CA TYR A 134 -2.56 8.87 -9.98
C TYR A 134 -1.90 7.93 -8.98
N ALA A 135 -1.68 6.66 -9.34
CA ALA A 135 -0.97 5.72 -8.48
C ALA A 135 0.47 6.18 -8.17
N ASN A 136 1.20 6.72 -9.16
CA ASN A 136 2.53 7.28 -8.94
C ASN A 136 2.53 8.56 -8.08
N GLN A 137 1.50 9.39 -8.20
CA GLN A 137 1.29 10.54 -7.33
C GLN A 137 0.98 10.11 -5.90
N ILE A 138 0.14 9.08 -5.71
CA ILE A 138 -0.11 8.45 -4.41
C ILE A 138 1.17 7.84 -3.84
N SER A 139 1.95 7.11 -4.64
CA SER A 139 3.23 6.54 -4.22
C SER A 139 4.16 7.67 -3.76
N THR A 140 4.26 8.77 -4.50
CA THR A 140 5.06 9.95 -4.09
C THR A 140 4.56 10.55 -2.77
N LEU A 141 3.24 10.69 -2.60
CA LEU A 141 2.65 11.15 -1.35
C LEU A 141 3.03 10.21 -0.20
N ARG A 142 2.81 8.91 -0.32
CA ARG A 142 3.19 7.93 0.71
C ARG A 142 4.68 7.93 1.00
N ALA A 143 5.54 8.17 0.01
CA ALA A 143 6.97 8.34 0.24
C ALA A 143 7.22 9.54 1.17
N SER A 144 6.57 10.68 0.90
CA SER A 144 6.73 11.89 1.73
C SER A 144 6.19 11.71 3.16
N LEU A 145 5.12 10.93 3.35
CA LEU A 145 4.52 10.68 4.65
C LEU A 145 5.23 9.56 5.42
N GLY A 146 5.69 8.53 4.71
CA GLY A 146 6.17 7.26 5.27
C GLY A 146 7.69 7.08 5.23
N GLY A 147 8.46 8.17 5.18
CA GLY A 147 9.92 8.13 5.30
C GLY A 147 10.70 7.74 4.05
N GLY A 148 10.13 7.91 2.86
CA GLY A 148 10.82 7.83 1.57
C GLY A 148 10.84 6.45 0.90
N ASN A 149 10.43 5.40 1.59
CA ASN A 149 10.44 4.02 1.08
C ASN A 149 9.23 3.75 0.17
N GLU A 150 9.40 3.88 -1.15
CA GLU A 150 8.38 3.61 -2.16
C GLU A 150 9.02 3.16 -3.47
N THR A 151 8.21 2.52 -4.33
CA THR A 151 8.61 2.23 -5.70
C THR A 151 7.49 2.63 -6.65
N PRO A 152 7.69 3.65 -7.51
CA PRO A 152 6.68 4.08 -8.47
C PRO A 152 6.41 2.95 -9.48
N LEU A 153 5.22 2.91 -10.07
CA LEU A 153 4.90 2.00 -11.17
C LEU A 153 5.68 2.36 -12.43
N THR A 154 6.56 1.41 -12.74
CA THR A 154 7.24 1.06 -13.97
C THR A 154 6.39 0.47 -15.10
N ALA A 155 6.06 1.16 -16.19
CA ALA A 155 5.63 0.43 -17.39
C ALA A 155 6.87 -0.18 -18.06
N LEU A 156 6.92 -1.50 -18.19
CA LEU A 156 7.78 -2.15 -19.18
C LEU A 156 6.97 -2.66 -20.35
N PRO A 157 7.57 -2.73 -21.55
CA PRO A 157 7.03 -3.54 -22.60
C PRO A 157 6.94 -5.00 -22.13
N PRO A 158 5.77 -5.66 -22.23
CA PRO A 158 5.57 -7.08 -21.88
C PRO A 158 6.34 -8.05 -22.79
N TYR A 159 7.23 -7.55 -23.66
CA TYR A 159 8.09 -8.32 -24.55
C TYR A 159 9.60 -8.14 -24.31
N ALA A 160 10.03 -7.27 -23.40
CA ALA A 160 11.45 -7.21 -23.01
C ALA A 160 11.69 -8.08 -21.78
N ILE A 161 11.63 -9.39 -21.99
CA ILE A 161 12.47 -10.33 -21.26
C ILE A 161 13.76 -10.46 -22.07
N PRO A 162 14.84 -9.69 -21.80
CA PRO A 162 16.13 -10.11 -22.29
C PRO A 162 16.47 -11.36 -21.48
N PHE A 163 16.13 -12.54 -22.04
CA PHE A 163 16.64 -13.84 -21.58
C PHE A 163 18.19 -13.85 -21.55
N VAL A 164 18.84 -12.83 -22.15
CA VAL A 164 20.24 -12.49 -21.94
C VAL A 164 20.35 -10.98 -21.67
N ALA A 165 20.25 -10.55 -20.40
CA ALA A 165 20.66 -9.21 -20.00
C ALA A 165 22.12 -9.27 -19.54
N THR A 166 23.04 -8.66 -20.31
CA THR A 166 24.45 -8.49 -19.91
C THR A 166 24.63 -7.39 -18.84
N ALA A 167 23.53 -6.75 -18.42
CA ALA A 167 23.45 -5.85 -17.28
C ALA A 167 22.03 -5.93 -16.67
N TYR A 168 21.93 -6.16 -15.35
CA TYR A 168 20.68 -6.05 -14.61
C TYR A 168 20.22 -4.59 -14.66
N THR A 169 19.29 -4.29 -15.56
CA THR A 169 18.50 -3.06 -15.52
C THR A 169 17.17 -3.46 -14.88
N PRO A 170 16.86 -3.06 -13.63
CA PRO A 170 15.60 -3.43 -12.99
C PRO A 170 14.48 -2.74 -13.77
N ALA A 171 13.88 -3.51 -14.67
CA ALA A 171 13.13 -2.92 -15.74
C ALA A 171 11.67 -2.68 -15.30
N SER A 172 11.05 -3.49 -14.43
CA SER A 172 9.66 -3.27 -13.96
C SER A 172 9.58 -3.26 -12.44
N SER A 173 8.80 -2.34 -11.89
CA SER A 173 8.52 -2.21 -10.45
C SER A 173 7.08 -2.61 -10.11
N ILE A 174 6.63 -3.74 -10.66
CA ILE A 174 5.41 -4.42 -10.17
C ILE A 174 5.59 -4.76 -8.69
N VAL A 175 6.81 -5.07 -8.26
CA VAL A 175 7.12 -5.35 -6.86
C VAL A 175 7.72 -4.10 -6.22
N ALA A 176 7.11 -3.65 -5.13
CA ALA A 176 7.68 -2.63 -4.26
C ALA A 176 8.71 -3.27 -3.31
N ALA A 177 9.97 -3.32 -3.75
CA ALA A 177 11.05 -3.90 -2.99
C ALA A 177 12.32 -3.03 -3.02
N ASP A 178 13.16 -3.23 -2.01
CA ASP A 178 14.46 -2.57 -1.89
C ASP A 178 15.32 -2.82 -3.14
N THR A 179 15.87 -1.74 -3.69
CA THR A 179 16.59 -1.77 -4.97
C THR A 179 17.92 -2.51 -4.91
N MET A 180 18.44 -2.78 -3.70
CA MET A 180 19.73 -3.44 -3.49
C MET A 180 19.58 -4.93 -3.20
N ASN A 181 18.57 -5.32 -2.43
CA ASN A 181 18.42 -6.71 -1.97
C ASN A 181 17.06 -7.36 -2.31
N SER A 182 16.13 -6.62 -2.91
CA SER A 182 14.79 -7.10 -3.30
C SER A 182 13.94 -7.65 -2.14
N ILE A 183 14.19 -7.18 -0.92
CA ILE A 183 13.33 -7.44 0.25
C ILE A 183 12.23 -6.36 0.30
N ALA A 184 11.05 -6.71 0.79
CA ALA A 184 9.99 -5.73 1.04
C ALA A 184 10.48 -4.62 1.97
N PHE A 185 10.06 -3.38 1.73
CA PHE A 185 10.39 -2.27 2.63
C PHE A 185 9.75 -2.47 4.00
N SER A 186 10.42 -2.04 5.05
CA SER A 186 9.81 -1.92 6.37
C SER A 186 9.22 -0.52 6.53
N ARG A 187 8.01 -0.46 7.09
CA ARG A 187 7.49 0.75 7.71
C ARG A 187 7.39 0.58 9.21
N THR A 188 7.85 1.59 9.95
CA THR A 188 7.56 1.68 11.38
C THR A 188 6.06 1.93 11.56
N THR A 189 5.55 1.63 12.75
CA THR A 189 4.16 1.95 13.08
C THR A 189 3.88 3.44 12.98
N ASP A 190 4.88 4.29 13.27
CA ASP A 190 4.82 5.73 13.11
C ASP A 190 4.63 6.15 11.63
N GLN A 191 5.43 5.59 10.72
CA GLN A 191 5.30 5.84 9.29
C GLN A 191 3.94 5.38 8.75
N VAL A 192 3.40 4.27 9.26
CA VAL A 192 2.05 3.81 8.92
C VAL A 192 1.01 4.82 9.41
N LEU A 193 1.11 5.31 10.65
CA LEU A 193 0.21 6.33 11.20
C LEU A 193 0.25 7.61 10.36
N HIS A 194 1.42 8.08 9.95
CA HIS A 194 1.54 9.26 9.08
C HIS A 194 0.81 9.11 7.75
N ILE A 195 0.90 7.92 7.13
CA ILE A 195 0.20 7.63 5.88
C ILE A 195 -1.32 7.61 6.11
N VAL A 196 -1.81 6.83 7.08
CA VAL A 196 -3.26 6.65 7.26
C VAL A 196 -3.95 7.88 7.83
N TYR A 197 -3.24 8.71 8.60
CA TYR A 197 -3.71 10.01 9.06
C TYR A 197 -3.51 11.13 8.02
N ALA A 198 -2.89 10.83 6.88
CA ALA A 198 -2.58 11.79 5.81
C ALA A 198 -1.89 13.06 6.34
N THR A 199 -0.90 12.89 7.21
CA THR A 199 -0.21 13.97 7.91
C THR A 199 1.30 13.89 7.72
N ALA A 200 1.94 15.04 7.47
CA ALA A 200 3.39 15.13 7.36
C ALA A 200 4.09 14.58 8.62
N SER A 201 5.35 14.17 8.45
CA SER A 201 6.20 13.62 9.52
C SER A 201 6.27 14.56 10.73
N GLY A 202 6.15 14.01 11.94
CA GLY A 202 6.22 14.77 13.18
C GLY A 202 5.51 14.09 14.35
N ALA A 203 5.86 14.45 15.57
CA ALA A 203 5.30 13.84 16.77
C ALA A 203 3.91 14.38 17.16
N GLY A 204 3.12 13.53 17.81
CA GLY A 204 1.92 13.94 18.54
C GLY A 204 0.64 14.01 17.71
N VAL A 205 0.64 13.54 16.45
CA VAL A 205 -0.57 13.45 15.64
C VAL A 205 -1.41 12.27 16.11
N LYS A 206 -2.69 12.53 16.42
CA LYS A 206 -3.61 11.56 17.06
C LYS A 206 -4.74 11.07 16.16
N GLY A 207 -4.83 11.58 14.94
CA GLY A 207 -5.93 11.31 14.01
C GLY A 207 -5.90 12.26 12.83
N GLY A 208 -6.72 11.97 11.83
CA GLY A 208 -6.75 12.65 10.54
C GLY A 208 -6.94 11.66 9.41
N GLY A 209 -7.01 12.16 8.18
CA GLY A 209 -7.13 11.33 6.98
C GLY A 209 -8.22 10.27 7.15
N PHE A 210 -7.87 9.02 6.84
CA PHE A 210 -8.80 7.89 6.87
C PHE A 210 -9.34 7.55 8.27
N TYR A 211 -8.71 8.06 9.33
CA TYR A 211 -9.07 7.84 10.72
C TYR A 211 -9.21 9.19 11.45
N PRO A 212 -10.31 9.94 11.21
CA PRO A 212 -10.46 11.30 11.73
C PRO A 212 -10.39 11.39 13.26
N ASP A 213 -10.88 10.36 13.96
CA ASP A 213 -10.87 10.27 15.43
C ASP A 213 -9.64 9.51 15.97
N GLY A 214 -8.74 9.07 15.09
CA GLY A 214 -7.56 8.28 15.44
C GLY A 214 -7.81 6.77 15.54
N MET A 215 -6.72 6.03 15.73
CA MET A 215 -6.75 4.59 15.99
C MET A 215 -7.14 4.31 17.46
N ASN A 216 -7.87 3.21 17.68
CA ASN A 216 -8.36 2.82 19.01
C ASN A 216 -7.37 1.96 19.83
N GLY A 217 -6.22 1.59 19.24
CA GLY A 217 -5.23 0.72 19.88
C GLY A 217 -4.18 1.47 20.69
N ASN A 218 -3.26 0.73 21.30
CA ASN A 218 -2.11 1.29 22.05
C ASN A 218 -1.14 2.09 21.16
N ILE A 219 -1.18 1.86 19.85
CA ILE A 219 -0.40 2.57 18.85
C ILE A 219 -1.37 3.47 18.07
N SER A 220 -1.50 4.71 18.53
CA SER A 220 -2.49 5.66 18.00
C SER A 220 -1.94 7.08 17.82
N VAL A 221 -0.69 7.32 18.25
CA VAL A 221 -0.04 8.62 18.20
C VAL A 221 1.31 8.50 17.51
N THR A 222 1.64 9.46 16.65
CA THR A 222 2.95 9.51 15.98
C THR A 222 4.07 9.88 16.96
N ASN A 223 5.22 9.23 16.83
CA ASN A 223 6.45 9.46 17.58
C ASN A 223 7.53 9.90 16.58
N SER A 224 8.00 11.16 16.72
CA SER A 224 8.95 11.90 15.86
C SER A 224 10.01 11.07 15.15
#